data_AF-A0A2E9L266-F1
#
_entry.id   AF-A0A2E9L266-F1
#
_cell.length_a   1.000
_cell.length_b   1.000
_cell.length_c   1.000
_cell.angle_alpha   90.00
_cell.angle_beta   90.00
_cell.angle_gamma   90.00
#
_symmetry.space_group_name_H-M   'P 1'
#
loop_
_entity.id
_entity.type
_entity.pdbx_description
1 polymer ?
#
loop_
_entity_poly.entity_id
_entity_poly.type
_entity_poly.pdbx_seq_one_letter_code
_entity_poly.pdbx_strand_id
1 'polypeptide(L)'
;MSRRYLFIGFEMLRRSQGKYEVAGLFEEATILIRKNRRKAWELLHDLRLDMTKPEQLLQLGALSLEFKEWNTAQSCFREVLLKDPKNRQALDGMRAIRQEWLALARIEADKNNWQESVLGYQLVIGVEADEEILEEALEVAKGLGNPKTIREFERELALQKQKDRLATANQHLERAMMLEGKRQGPAAIQEYQRSIIMLPQHKVFVQMLDCCRKFRLDNHAEQLSEWFERVQEADPEEEIPPLEID
;
A
#
# COMPACT_ATOMS: atom_id res chain seq x y z
N MET A 1 -38.35 -11.23 18.65
CA MET A 1 -37.11 -12.02 18.89
C MET A 1 -36.18 -11.42 19.94
N SER A 2 -36.15 -10.10 20.15
CA SER A 2 -35.28 -9.40 21.13
C SER A 2 -35.38 -9.90 22.58
N ARG A 3 -36.59 -10.24 23.07
CA ARG A 3 -36.80 -10.76 24.44
C ARG A 3 -36.08 -12.07 24.74
N ARG A 4 -35.91 -12.96 23.75
CA ARG A 4 -35.21 -14.24 23.95
C ARG A 4 -33.70 -14.03 24.10
N TYR A 5 -33.10 -13.20 23.25
CA TYR A 5 -31.67 -12.88 23.35
C TYR A 5 -31.32 -12.07 24.59
N LEU A 6 -32.21 -11.16 25.00
CA LEU A 6 -32.05 -10.39 26.24
C LEU A 6 -32.15 -11.29 27.49
N PHE A 7 -33.03 -12.30 27.44
CA PHE A 7 -33.15 -13.30 28.52
C PHE A 7 -31.95 -14.24 28.58
N ILE A 8 -31.43 -14.69 27.44
CA ILE A 8 -30.22 -15.52 27.37
C ILE A 8 -29.00 -14.72 27.90
N GLY A 9 -28.84 -13.47 27.47
CA GLY A 9 -27.76 -12.60 27.96
C GLY A 9 -27.85 -12.36 29.47
N PHE A 10 -29.07 -12.15 30.00
CA PHE A 10 -29.32 -11.99 31.43
C PHE A 10 -29.03 -13.27 32.24
N GLU A 11 -29.45 -14.44 31.75
CA GLU A 11 -29.13 -15.74 32.37
C GLU A 11 -27.63 -16.02 32.38
N MET A 12 -26.91 -15.68 31.30
CA MET A 12 -25.46 -15.84 31.22
C MET A 12 -24.73 -14.88 32.17
N LEU A 13 -25.15 -13.61 32.27
CA LEU A 13 -24.66 -12.63 33.25
C LEU A 13 -24.86 -13.08 34.70
N ARG A 14 -26.03 -13.66 34.98
CA ARG A 14 -26.39 -14.14 36.31
C ARG A 14 -25.57 -15.38 36.72
N ARG A 15 -25.33 -16.30 35.78
CA ARG A 15 -24.52 -17.51 36.03
C ARG A 15 -23.03 -17.21 36.17
N SER A 16 -22.55 -16.18 35.50
CA SER A 16 -21.14 -15.79 35.51
C SER A 16 -20.76 -14.82 36.64
N GLN A 17 -21.69 -14.45 37.53
CA GLN A 17 -21.48 -13.42 38.56
C GLN A 17 -20.96 -12.08 37.99
N GLY A 18 -21.35 -11.74 36.76
CA GLY A 18 -20.83 -10.57 36.06
C GLY A 18 -19.40 -10.71 35.53
N LYS A 19 -18.76 -11.87 35.69
CA LYS A 19 -17.45 -12.21 35.12
C LYS A 19 -17.65 -13.16 33.95
N TYR A 20 -17.94 -12.62 32.77
CA TYR A 20 -17.72 -13.40 31.56
C TYR A 20 -16.23 -13.76 31.50
N GLU A 21 -15.86 -15.02 31.75
CA GLU A 21 -14.52 -15.50 31.44
C GLU A 21 -14.44 -15.67 29.93
N VAL A 22 -14.31 -14.54 29.23
CA VAL A 22 -14.14 -14.48 27.76
C VAL A 22 -12.91 -15.30 27.34
N ALA A 23 -11.92 -15.41 28.23
CA ALA A 23 -10.75 -16.27 28.06
C ALA A 23 -11.11 -17.73 27.72
N GLY A 24 -12.07 -18.32 28.44
CA GLY A 24 -12.49 -19.71 28.20
C GLY A 24 -13.19 -19.90 26.86
N LEU A 25 -13.92 -18.89 26.39
CA LEU A 25 -14.57 -18.91 25.07
C LEU A 25 -13.54 -18.79 23.93
N PHE A 26 -12.46 -18.03 24.12
CA PHE A 26 -11.35 -18.02 23.17
C PHE A 26 -10.63 -19.37 23.12
N GLU A 27 -10.41 -20.03 24.25
CA GLU A 27 -9.86 -21.39 24.27
C GLU A 27 -10.77 -22.39 23.55
N GLU A 28 -12.09 -22.32 23.79
CA GLU A 28 -13.06 -23.13 23.06
C GLU A 28 -13.00 -22.85 21.55
N ALA A 29 -12.92 -21.58 21.15
CA ALA A 29 -12.74 -21.21 19.76
C ALA A 29 -11.46 -21.83 19.16
N THR A 30 -10.33 -21.83 19.87
CA THR A 30 -9.10 -22.47 19.36
C THR A 30 -9.24 -23.97 19.15
N ILE A 31 -10.00 -24.65 20.02
CA ILE A 31 -10.33 -26.08 19.85
C ILE A 31 -11.25 -26.27 18.64
N LEU A 32 -12.25 -25.40 18.48
CA LEU A 32 -13.19 -25.43 17.38
C LEU A 32 -12.52 -25.17 16.03
N ILE A 33 -11.46 -24.36 15.94
CA ILE A 33 -10.72 -24.14 14.68
C ILE A 33 -10.29 -25.46 14.03
N ARG A 34 -9.90 -26.46 14.84
CA ARG A 34 -9.49 -27.78 14.32
C ARG A 34 -10.67 -28.70 14.00
N LYS A 35 -11.81 -28.54 14.68
CA LYS A 35 -12.97 -29.44 14.57
C LYS A 35 -14.02 -28.94 13.60
N ASN A 36 -14.34 -27.65 13.66
CA ASN A 36 -15.34 -26.97 12.86
C ASN A 36 -15.02 -25.47 12.76
N ARG A 37 -14.36 -25.09 11.65
CA ARG A 37 -13.91 -23.72 11.39
C ARG A 37 -15.06 -22.72 11.30
N ARG A 38 -16.24 -23.13 10.82
CA ARG A 38 -17.41 -22.24 10.72
C ARG A 38 -17.94 -21.85 12.10
N LYS A 39 -18.11 -22.82 12.99
CA LYS A 39 -18.52 -22.54 14.39
C LYS A 39 -17.47 -21.73 15.15
N ALA A 40 -16.19 -21.99 14.89
CA ALA A 40 -15.11 -21.18 15.45
C ALA A 40 -15.19 -19.73 14.99
N TRP A 41 -15.46 -19.51 13.70
CA TRP A 41 -15.64 -18.17 13.15
C TRP A 41 -16.84 -17.45 13.76
N GLU A 42 -18.00 -18.11 13.85
CA GLU A 42 -19.21 -17.52 14.47
C GLU A 42 -18.93 -17.09 15.92
N LEU A 43 -18.33 -17.98 16.72
CA LEU A 43 -17.98 -17.68 18.10
C LEU A 43 -16.97 -16.52 18.21
N LEU A 44 -15.94 -16.50 17.38
CA LEU A 44 -14.95 -15.42 17.37
C LEU A 44 -15.53 -14.10 16.85
N HIS A 45 -16.45 -14.16 15.89
CA HIS A 45 -17.13 -12.99 15.35
C HIS A 45 -18.00 -12.33 16.42
N ASP A 46 -18.75 -13.11 17.19
CA ASP A 46 -19.55 -12.61 18.31
C ASP A 46 -18.68 -11.96 19.40
N LEU A 47 -17.47 -12.48 19.61
CA LEU A 47 -16.50 -11.98 20.58
C LEU A 47 -15.62 -10.84 20.06
N ARG A 48 -15.88 -10.31 18.85
CA ARG A 48 -15.01 -9.33 18.18
C ARG A 48 -14.73 -8.10 19.04
N LEU A 49 -15.72 -7.58 19.75
CA LEU A 49 -15.60 -6.37 20.56
C LEU A 49 -14.70 -6.56 21.80
N ASP A 50 -14.57 -7.80 22.27
CA ASP A 50 -13.78 -8.15 23.45
C ASP A 50 -12.32 -8.51 23.10
N MET A 51 -11.98 -8.58 21.79
CA MET A 51 -10.64 -8.92 21.32
C MET A 51 -9.66 -7.76 21.53
N THR A 52 -8.70 -7.97 22.42
CA THR A 52 -7.61 -7.01 22.67
C THR A 52 -6.25 -7.51 22.17
N LYS A 53 -6.08 -8.84 22.04
CA LYS A 53 -4.83 -9.47 21.65
C LYS A 53 -4.69 -9.56 20.12
N PRO A 54 -3.51 -9.27 19.55
CA PRO A 54 -3.29 -9.34 18.10
C PRO A 54 -3.47 -10.77 17.56
N GLU A 55 -3.11 -11.80 18.33
CA GLU A 55 -3.27 -13.21 17.93
C GLU A 55 -4.75 -13.58 17.67
N GLN A 56 -5.66 -13.08 18.51
CA GLN A 56 -7.10 -13.32 18.36
C GLN A 56 -7.65 -12.63 17.11
N LEU A 57 -7.22 -11.39 16.86
CA LEU A 57 -7.57 -10.64 15.67
C LEU A 57 -7.03 -11.32 14.40
N LEU A 58 -5.80 -11.84 14.43
CA LEU A 58 -5.23 -12.60 13.31
C LEU A 58 -6.02 -13.88 13.02
N GLN A 59 -6.45 -14.61 14.06
CA GLN A 59 -7.27 -15.82 13.91
C GLN A 59 -8.64 -15.51 13.29
N LEU A 60 -9.35 -14.51 13.83
CA LEU A 60 -10.63 -14.09 13.27
C LEU A 60 -10.47 -13.54 11.85
N GLY A 61 -9.43 -12.75 11.59
CA GLY A 61 -9.13 -12.22 10.26
C GLY A 61 -8.92 -13.33 9.23
N ALA A 62 -8.12 -14.34 9.55
CA ALA A 62 -7.86 -15.48 8.67
C ALA A 62 -9.13 -16.31 8.39
N LEU A 63 -9.95 -16.57 9.43
CA LEU A 63 -11.22 -17.27 9.25
C LEU A 63 -12.22 -16.43 8.46
N SER A 64 -12.25 -15.11 8.69
CA SER A 64 -13.15 -14.21 7.96
C SER A 64 -12.80 -14.15 6.48
N LEU A 65 -11.50 -14.20 6.15
CA LEU A 65 -11.03 -14.31 4.76
C LEU A 65 -11.51 -15.61 4.10
N GLU A 66 -11.40 -16.74 4.79
CA GLU A 66 -11.89 -18.04 4.30
C GLU A 66 -13.40 -18.04 4.01
N PHE A 67 -14.18 -17.33 4.83
CA PHE A 67 -15.63 -17.19 4.65
C PHE A 67 -16.05 -15.99 3.81
N LYS A 68 -15.10 -15.32 3.12
CA LYS A 68 -15.34 -14.14 2.26
C LYS A 68 -15.96 -12.92 2.97
N GLU A 69 -15.76 -12.84 4.27
CA GLU A 69 -16.18 -11.71 5.10
C GLU A 69 -15.07 -10.64 5.11
N TRP A 70 -14.82 -10.05 3.94
CA TRP A 70 -13.66 -9.21 3.67
C TRP A 70 -13.60 -7.96 4.55
N ASN A 71 -14.74 -7.34 4.85
CA ASN A 71 -14.81 -6.15 5.72
C ASN A 71 -14.36 -6.49 7.14
N THR A 72 -14.85 -7.61 7.68
CA THR A 72 -14.45 -8.11 9.00
C THR A 72 -12.96 -8.45 9.01
N ALA A 73 -12.49 -9.17 7.98
CA ALA A 73 -11.09 -9.53 7.82
C ALA A 73 -10.17 -8.29 7.77
N GLN A 74 -10.52 -7.30 6.95
CA GLN A 74 -9.77 -6.05 6.81
C GLN A 74 -9.68 -5.31 8.16
N SER A 75 -10.81 -5.20 8.88
CA SER A 75 -10.81 -4.52 10.19
C SER A 75 -9.84 -5.18 11.18
N CYS A 76 -9.79 -6.51 11.19
CA CYS A 76 -8.93 -7.28 12.09
C CYS A 76 -7.45 -7.09 11.73
N PHE A 77 -7.10 -7.23 10.45
CA PHE A 77 -5.72 -7.04 10.01
C PHE A 77 -5.24 -5.61 10.19
N ARG A 78 -6.08 -4.61 9.90
CA ARG A 78 -5.75 -3.19 10.12
C ARG A 78 -5.45 -2.91 11.59
N GLU A 79 -6.25 -3.43 12.53
CA GLU A 79 -5.98 -3.28 13.97
C GLU A 79 -4.68 -3.94 14.42
N VAL A 80 -4.32 -5.08 13.83
CA VAL A 80 -3.02 -5.73 14.08
C VAL A 80 -1.88 -4.85 13.56
N LEU A 81 -2.00 -4.33 12.33
CA LEU A 81 -0.99 -3.48 11.71
C LEU A 81 -0.80 -2.13 12.42
N LEU A 82 -1.84 -1.61 13.09
CA LEU A 82 -1.70 -0.44 13.96
C LEU A 82 -0.78 -0.70 15.17
N LYS A 83 -0.75 -1.94 15.66
CA LYS A 83 0.10 -2.34 16.80
C LYS A 83 1.48 -2.81 16.35
N ASP A 84 1.52 -3.56 15.26
CA ASP A 84 2.74 -4.10 14.65
C ASP A 84 2.69 -3.90 13.12
N PRO A 85 3.22 -2.78 12.61
CA PRO A 85 3.20 -2.46 11.19
C PRO A 85 3.95 -3.46 10.29
N LYS A 86 4.84 -4.29 10.87
CA LYS A 86 5.66 -5.27 10.14
C LYS A 86 5.12 -6.69 10.26
N ASN A 87 3.92 -6.86 10.81
CA ASN A 87 3.30 -8.18 10.98
C ASN A 87 3.02 -8.84 9.62
N ARG A 88 3.83 -9.84 9.27
CA ARG A 88 3.74 -10.51 7.95
C ARG A 88 2.36 -11.11 7.69
N GLN A 89 1.77 -11.77 8.68
CA GLN A 89 0.47 -12.43 8.50
C GLN A 89 -0.65 -11.43 8.21
N ALA A 90 -0.66 -10.27 8.89
CA ALA A 90 -1.63 -9.23 8.62
C ALA A 90 -1.40 -8.55 7.26
N LEU A 91 -0.13 -8.30 6.87
CA LEU A 91 0.20 -7.77 5.55
C LEU A 91 -0.23 -8.71 4.42
N ASP A 92 0.06 -10.01 4.54
CA ASP A 92 -0.34 -11.01 3.55
C ASP A 92 -1.88 -11.15 3.48
N GLY A 93 -2.55 -11.07 4.64
CA GLY A 93 -4.01 -11.04 4.71
C GLY A 93 -4.62 -9.83 3.99
N MET A 94 -4.05 -8.62 4.19
CA MET A 94 -4.47 -7.41 3.48
C MET A 94 -4.24 -7.50 1.97
N ARG A 95 -3.11 -8.08 1.53
CA ARG A 95 -2.83 -8.32 0.10
C ARG A 95 -3.83 -9.27 -0.54
N ALA A 96 -4.18 -10.37 0.14
CA ALA A 96 -5.17 -11.31 -0.35
C ALA A 96 -6.55 -10.64 -0.49
N ILE A 97 -6.99 -9.86 0.50
CA ILE A 97 -8.24 -9.08 0.41
C ILE A 97 -8.20 -8.10 -0.77
N ARG A 98 -7.09 -7.38 -0.95
CA ARG A 98 -6.90 -6.44 -2.06
C ARG A 98 -7.08 -7.13 -3.43
N GLN A 99 -6.51 -8.33 -3.60
CA GLN A 99 -6.63 -9.10 -4.84
C GLN A 99 -8.09 -9.52 -5.11
N GLU A 100 -8.81 -9.96 -4.08
CA GLU A 100 -10.23 -10.31 -4.21
C GLU A 100 -11.09 -9.10 -4.60
N TRP A 101 -10.89 -7.94 -3.97
CA TRP A 101 -11.60 -6.71 -4.35
C TRP A 101 -11.28 -6.25 -5.76
N LEU A 102 -10.02 -6.35 -6.20
CA LEU A 102 -9.64 -6.00 -7.56
C LEU A 102 -10.32 -6.91 -8.58
N ALA A 103 -10.36 -8.23 -8.32
CA ALA A 103 -11.05 -9.18 -9.19
C ALA A 103 -12.55 -8.84 -9.32
N LEU A 104 -13.21 -8.53 -8.20
CA LEU A 104 -14.62 -8.13 -8.22
C LEU A 104 -14.85 -6.80 -8.93
N ALA A 105 -13.99 -5.80 -8.69
CA ALA A 105 -14.09 -4.50 -9.33
C ALA A 105 -14.01 -4.62 -10.85
N ARG A 106 -13.09 -5.45 -11.37
CA ARG A 106 -12.96 -5.74 -12.81
C ARG A 106 -14.18 -6.49 -13.35
N ILE A 107 -14.67 -7.52 -12.64
CA ILE A 107 -15.89 -8.25 -13.03
C ILE A 107 -17.10 -7.31 -13.12
N GLU A 108 -17.24 -6.37 -12.18
CA GLU A 108 -18.34 -5.39 -12.21
C GLU A 108 -18.15 -4.35 -13.32
N ALA A 109 -16.90 -3.95 -13.65
CA ALA A 109 -16.61 -3.11 -14.80
C ALA A 109 -17.05 -3.80 -16.11
N ASP A 110 -16.71 -5.07 -16.30
CA ASP A 110 -17.08 -5.86 -17.48
C ASP A 110 -18.61 -5.98 -17.66
N LYS A 111 -19.35 -5.99 -16.54
CA LYS A 111 -20.82 -5.98 -16.54
C LYS A 111 -21.42 -4.58 -16.77
N ASN A 112 -20.62 -3.54 -16.91
CA ASN A 112 -21.01 -2.13 -16.92
C ASN A 112 -21.69 -1.65 -15.62
N ASN A 113 -21.45 -2.36 -14.50
CA ASN A 113 -21.90 -1.95 -13.17
C ASN A 113 -20.91 -0.93 -12.59
N TRP A 114 -20.82 0.23 -13.24
CA TRP A 114 -19.78 1.22 -12.97
C TRP A 114 -19.75 1.71 -11.53
N GLN A 115 -20.91 1.87 -10.87
CA GLN A 115 -20.97 2.29 -9.47
C GLN A 115 -20.27 1.29 -8.55
N GLU A 116 -20.59 0.01 -8.68
CA GLU A 116 -20.00 -1.06 -7.83
C GLU A 116 -18.52 -1.26 -8.15
N SER A 117 -18.15 -1.14 -9.43
CA SER A 117 -16.75 -1.21 -9.84
C SER A 117 -15.92 -0.08 -9.20
N VAL A 118 -16.40 1.17 -9.26
CA VAL A 118 -15.73 2.32 -8.60
C VAL A 118 -15.55 2.07 -7.10
N LEU A 119 -16.58 1.59 -6.41
CA LEU A 119 -16.49 1.26 -4.98
C LEU A 119 -15.41 0.18 -4.73
N GLY A 120 -15.35 -0.84 -5.59
CA GLY A 120 -14.31 -1.87 -5.54
C GLY A 120 -12.90 -1.28 -5.68
N TYR A 121 -12.67 -0.42 -6.68
CA TYR A 121 -11.37 0.24 -6.85
C TYR A 121 -10.98 1.13 -5.67
N GLN A 122 -11.94 1.86 -5.08
CA GLN A 122 -11.69 2.65 -3.86
C GLN A 122 -11.21 1.77 -2.69
N LEU A 123 -11.79 0.58 -2.53
CA LEU A 123 -11.34 -0.39 -1.51
C LEU A 123 -9.93 -0.90 -1.79
N VAL A 124 -9.60 -1.20 -3.07
CA VAL A 124 -8.26 -1.65 -3.49
C VAL A 124 -7.20 -0.58 -3.20
N ILE A 125 -7.46 0.66 -3.65
CA ILE A 125 -6.56 1.82 -3.45
C ILE A 125 -6.40 2.13 -1.97
N GLY A 126 -7.46 1.99 -1.17
CA GLY A 126 -7.42 2.17 0.28
C GLY A 126 -6.52 1.19 1.03
N VAL A 127 -6.17 0.04 0.42
CA VAL A 127 -5.14 -0.88 0.95
C VAL A 127 -3.76 -0.47 0.47
N GLU A 128 -3.58 -0.39 -0.85
CA GLU A 128 -2.33 -0.01 -1.48
C GLU A 128 -2.62 0.52 -2.89
N ALA A 129 -2.29 1.80 -3.08
CA ALA A 129 -2.37 2.49 -4.35
C ALA A 129 -1.19 2.09 -5.24
N ASP A 130 -1.47 1.94 -6.52
CA ASP A 130 -0.51 1.61 -7.57
C ASP A 130 -0.91 2.36 -8.84
N GLU A 131 0.07 2.74 -9.66
CA GLU A 131 -0.16 3.52 -10.88
C GLU A 131 -1.12 2.81 -11.84
N GLU A 132 -0.88 1.52 -12.12
CA GLU A 132 -1.70 0.72 -13.05
C GLU A 132 -3.15 0.64 -12.57
N ILE A 133 -3.33 0.40 -11.27
CA ILE A 133 -4.67 0.30 -10.65
C ILE A 133 -5.40 1.64 -10.65
N LEU A 134 -4.70 2.75 -10.46
CA LEU A 134 -5.28 4.09 -10.50
C LEU A 134 -5.68 4.49 -11.93
N GLU A 135 -4.93 4.06 -12.94
CA GLU A 135 -5.30 4.23 -14.34
C GLU A 135 -6.57 3.43 -14.70
N GLU A 136 -6.65 2.16 -14.30
CA GLU A 136 -7.87 1.35 -14.46
C GLU A 136 -9.07 1.98 -13.74
N ALA A 137 -8.89 2.43 -12.49
CA ALA A 137 -9.94 3.07 -11.72
C ALA A 137 -10.44 4.37 -12.38
N LEU A 138 -9.54 5.12 -13.02
CA LEU A 138 -9.87 6.33 -13.76
C LEU A 138 -10.70 6.03 -15.02
N GLU A 139 -10.40 4.95 -15.75
CA GLU A 139 -11.20 4.51 -16.90
C GLU A 139 -12.62 4.14 -16.47
N VAL A 140 -12.75 3.37 -15.38
CA VAL A 140 -14.05 3.01 -14.80
C VAL A 140 -14.83 4.24 -14.33
N ALA A 141 -14.16 5.21 -13.70
CA ALA A 141 -14.80 6.46 -13.29
C ALA A 141 -15.28 7.31 -14.47
N LYS A 142 -14.54 7.31 -15.59
CA LYS A 142 -14.98 7.92 -16.86
C LYS A 142 -16.21 7.21 -17.42
N GLY A 143 -16.25 5.88 -17.35
CA GLY A 143 -17.43 5.06 -17.71
C GLY A 143 -18.66 5.39 -16.87
N LEU A 144 -18.49 5.65 -15.57
CA LEU A 144 -19.56 6.13 -14.68
C LEU A 144 -20.05 7.55 -15.03
N GLY A 145 -19.19 8.39 -15.61
CA GLY A 145 -19.50 9.76 -15.98
C GLY A 145 -19.61 10.74 -14.80
N ASN A 146 -19.08 10.40 -13.63
CA ASN A 146 -19.12 11.27 -12.45
C ASN A 146 -17.85 12.17 -12.39
N PRO A 147 -17.97 13.49 -12.65
CA PRO A 147 -16.82 14.38 -12.72
C PRO A 147 -16.09 14.54 -11.38
N LYS A 148 -16.78 14.34 -10.25
CA LYS A 148 -16.15 14.41 -8.93
C LYS A 148 -15.20 13.24 -8.73
N THR A 149 -15.66 12.02 -8.98
CA THR A 149 -14.87 10.79 -8.86
C THR A 149 -13.68 10.79 -9.82
N ILE A 150 -13.89 11.24 -11.06
CA ILE A 150 -12.81 11.37 -12.06
C ILE A 150 -11.70 12.28 -11.52
N ARG A 151 -12.05 13.47 -11.01
CA ARG A 151 -11.07 14.41 -10.43
C ARG A 151 -10.37 13.86 -9.19
N GLU A 152 -11.05 13.05 -8.39
CA GLU A 152 -10.45 12.40 -7.22
C GLU A 152 -9.36 11.40 -7.66
N PHE A 153 -9.66 10.51 -8.61
CA PHE A 153 -8.66 9.56 -9.13
C PHE A 153 -7.54 10.23 -9.92
N GLU A 154 -7.81 11.29 -10.70
CA GLU A 154 -6.75 12.07 -11.37
C GLU A 154 -5.73 12.64 -10.38
N ARG A 155 -6.21 13.15 -9.24
CA ARG A 155 -5.35 13.69 -8.18
C ARG A 155 -4.54 12.59 -7.51
N GLU A 156 -5.15 11.45 -7.22
CA GLU A 156 -4.47 10.31 -6.62
C GLU A 156 -3.40 9.74 -7.56
N LEU A 157 -3.72 9.60 -8.86
CA LEU A 157 -2.78 9.16 -9.89
C LEU A 157 -1.59 10.11 -10.02
N ALA A 158 -1.83 11.43 -10.07
CA ALA A 158 -0.76 12.41 -10.12
C ALA A 158 0.16 12.35 -8.89
N LEU A 159 -0.43 12.20 -7.70
CA LEU A 159 0.32 12.05 -6.46
C LEU A 159 1.15 10.75 -6.44
N GLN A 160 0.58 9.65 -6.94
CA GLN A 160 1.26 8.36 -7.01
C GLN A 160 2.44 8.42 -8.00
N LYS A 161 2.24 8.94 -9.21
CA LYS A 161 3.30 9.19 -10.20
C LYS A 161 4.45 10.02 -9.62
N GLN A 162 4.13 11.07 -8.84
CA GLN A 162 5.14 11.88 -8.19
C GLN A 162 5.94 11.08 -7.14
N LYS A 163 5.27 10.24 -6.34
CA LYS A 163 5.94 9.38 -5.35
C LYS A 163 6.86 8.36 -6.02
N ASP A 164 6.41 7.75 -7.11
CA ASP A 164 7.17 6.73 -7.83
C ASP A 164 8.39 7.33 -8.54
N ARG A 165 8.26 8.52 -9.12
CA ARG A 165 9.39 9.32 -9.63
C ARG A 165 10.40 9.65 -8.53
N LEU A 166 9.93 10.07 -7.35
CA LEU A 166 10.82 10.35 -6.22
C LEU A 166 11.53 9.07 -5.73
N ALA A 167 10.82 7.95 -5.64
CA ALA A 167 11.39 6.67 -5.21
C ALA A 167 12.46 6.17 -6.19
N THR A 168 12.18 6.21 -7.49
CA THR A 168 13.13 5.82 -8.55
C THR A 168 14.36 6.75 -8.59
N ALA A 169 14.16 8.06 -8.49
CA ALA A 169 15.26 9.02 -8.36
C ALA A 169 16.16 8.69 -7.14
N ASN A 170 15.56 8.43 -5.98
CA ASN A 170 16.32 8.06 -4.78
C ASN A 170 17.07 6.74 -4.93
N GLN A 171 16.52 5.74 -5.63
CA GLN A 171 17.23 4.50 -5.92
C GLN A 171 18.49 4.73 -6.77
N HIS A 172 18.40 5.60 -7.79
CA HIS A 172 19.56 5.99 -8.59
C HIS A 172 20.59 6.76 -7.75
N LEU A 173 20.13 7.67 -6.89
CA LEU A 173 20.99 8.41 -5.96
C LEU A 173 21.77 7.46 -5.02
N GLU A 174 21.09 6.49 -4.41
CA GLU A 174 21.74 5.50 -3.53
C GLU A 174 22.76 4.65 -4.29
N ARG A 175 22.47 4.27 -5.54
CA ARG A 175 23.43 3.57 -6.41
C ARG A 175 24.64 4.43 -6.74
N ALA A 176 24.44 5.71 -7.05
CA ALA A 176 25.50 6.67 -7.31
C ALA A 176 26.45 6.79 -6.12
N MET A 177 25.92 6.98 -4.91
CA MET A 177 26.71 7.06 -3.68
C MET A 177 27.48 5.77 -3.39
N MET A 178 26.89 4.61 -3.68
CA MET A 178 27.54 3.32 -3.54
C MET A 178 28.70 3.14 -4.53
N LEU A 179 28.55 3.58 -5.78
CA LEU A 179 29.62 3.56 -6.81
C LEU A 179 30.74 4.56 -6.48
N GLU A 180 30.39 5.73 -5.96
CA GLU A 180 31.35 6.72 -5.46
C GLU A 180 32.23 6.11 -4.35
N GLY A 181 31.61 5.41 -3.38
CA GLY A 181 32.33 4.69 -2.33
C GLY A 181 33.24 3.57 -2.86
N LYS A 182 32.89 2.96 -3.99
CA LYS A 182 33.72 1.96 -4.71
C LYS A 182 34.79 2.58 -5.62
N ARG A 183 34.93 3.91 -5.63
CA ARG A 183 35.85 4.69 -6.49
C ARG A 183 35.57 4.56 -7.99
N GLN A 184 34.32 4.29 -8.36
CA GLN A 184 33.88 4.22 -9.76
C GLN A 184 33.25 5.55 -10.18
N GLY A 185 34.07 6.59 -10.34
CA GLY A 185 33.63 7.97 -10.58
C GLY A 185 32.70 8.15 -11.80
N PRO A 186 33.10 7.76 -13.01
CA PRO A 186 32.25 7.93 -14.21
C PRO A 186 30.90 7.23 -14.09
N ALA A 187 30.89 5.98 -13.58
CA ALA A 187 29.65 5.23 -13.35
C ALA A 187 28.76 5.88 -12.28
N ALA A 188 29.36 6.45 -11.22
CA ALA A 188 28.62 7.19 -10.21
C ALA A 188 27.95 8.43 -10.80
N ILE A 189 28.63 9.16 -11.70
CA ILE A 189 28.06 10.34 -12.35
C ILE A 189 26.89 9.96 -13.26
N GLN A 190 26.98 8.85 -14.00
CA GLN A 190 25.86 8.35 -14.80
C GLN A 190 24.62 8.07 -13.94
N GLU A 191 24.79 7.46 -12.75
CA GLU A 191 23.67 7.22 -11.84
C GLU A 191 23.14 8.53 -11.21
N TYR A 192 24.00 9.51 -10.91
CA TYR A 192 23.55 10.85 -10.51
C TYR A 192 22.71 11.53 -11.61
N GLN A 193 23.16 11.46 -12.86
CA GLN A 193 22.41 12.01 -14.00
C GLN A 193 21.04 11.33 -14.13
N ARG A 194 20.98 10.00 -14.01
CA ARG A 194 19.71 9.25 -14.01
C ARG A 194 18.77 9.71 -12.89
N SER A 195 19.27 9.94 -11.68
CA SER A 195 18.46 10.51 -10.60
C SER A 195 17.92 11.90 -10.94
N ILE A 196 18.73 12.75 -11.57
CA ILE A 196 18.38 14.13 -11.92
C ILE A 196 17.35 14.18 -13.05
N ILE A 197 17.49 13.32 -14.07
CA ILE A 197 16.51 13.18 -15.17
C ILE A 197 15.15 12.79 -14.61
N MET A 198 15.11 11.85 -13.66
CA MET A 198 13.84 11.42 -13.05
C MET A 198 13.20 12.51 -12.19
N LEU A 199 14.01 13.22 -11.40
CA LEU A 199 13.54 14.32 -10.57
C LEU A 199 14.66 15.37 -10.38
N PRO A 200 14.59 16.52 -11.06
CA PRO A 200 15.65 17.52 -11.00
C PRO A 200 15.76 18.13 -9.61
N GLN A 201 16.82 17.77 -8.88
CA GLN A 201 17.11 18.29 -7.55
C GLN A 201 18.48 18.95 -7.51
N HIS A 202 18.52 20.25 -7.23
CA HIS A 202 19.77 21.02 -7.12
C HIS A 202 20.75 20.40 -6.11
N LYS A 203 20.25 19.84 -5.00
CA LYS A 203 21.10 19.15 -4.02
C LYS A 203 21.84 17.94 -4.61
N VAL A 204 21.17 17.15 -5.46
CA VAL A 204 21.76 15.99 -6.12
C VAL A 204 22.78 16.44 -7.17
N PHE A 205 22.47 17.49 -7.91
CA PHE A 205 23.40 18.11 -8.85
C PHE A 205 24.70 18.58 -8.18
N VAL A 206 24.62 19.23 -7.02
CA VAL A 206 25.81 19.63 -6.26
C VAL A 206 26.64 18.42 -5.82
N GLN A 207 26.01 17.33 -5.37
CA GLN A 207 26.71 16.09 -5.01
C GLN A 207 27.42 15.47 -6.22
N MET A 208 26.79 15.52 -7.39
CA MET A 208 27.40 15.08 -8.64
C MET A 208 28.65 15.90 -8.98
N LEU A 209 28.61 17.23 -8.87
CA LEU A 209 29.77 18.08 -9.11
C LEU A 209 30.90 17.82 -8.10
N ASP A 210 30.57 17.59 -6.83
CA ASP A 210 31.56 17.21 -5.82
C ASP A 210 32.19 15.85 -6.13
N CYS A 211 31.43 14.90 -6.67
CA CYS A 211 31.95 13.64 -7.19
C CYS A 211 32.92 13.89 -8.37
N CYS A 212 32.56 14.75 -9.33
CA CYS A 212 33.47 15.12 -10.44
C CYS A 212 34.82 15.65 -9.93
N ARG A 213 34.81 16.56 -8.95
CA ARG A 213 36.03 17.10 -8.31
C ARG A 213 36.89 16.02 -7.66
N LYS A 214 36.28 15.08 -6.94
CA LYS A 214 36.99 13.98 -6.27
C LYS A 214 37.73 13.08 -7.26
N PHE A 215 37.16 12.86 -8.44
CA PHE A 215 37.74 12.01 -9.49
C PHE A 215 38.48 12.77 -10.59
N ARG A 216 38.70 14.09 -10.42
CA ARG A 216 39.39 14.97 -11.39
C ARG A 216 38.71 15.02 -12.77
N LEU A 217 37.38 14.99 -12.78
CA LEU A 217 36.53 15.10 -13.96
C LEU A 217 36.00 16.54 -14.15
N ASP A 218 36.72 17.53 -13.61
CA ASP A 218 36.30 18.94 -13.57
C ASP A 218 36.08 19.57 -14.95
N ASN A 219 36.71 19.02 -15.99
CA ASN A 219 36.55 19.48 -17.37
C ASN A 219 35.10 19.37 -17.87
N HIS A 220 34.27 18.51 -17.24
CA HIS A 220 32.88 18.31 -17.61
C HIS A 220 31.89 19.18 -16.81
N ALA A 221 32.37 19.98 -15.83
CA ALA A 221 31.49 20.72 -14.92
C ALA A 221 30.61 21.78 -15.61
N GLU A 222 31.14 22.47 -16.61
CA GLU A 222 30.37 23.45 -17.40
C GLU A 222 29.28 22.76 -18.21
N GLN A 223 29.63 21.70 -18.95
CA GLN A 223 28.68 20.89 -19.73
C GLN A 223 27.58 20.30 -18.85
N LEU A 224 27.93 19.82 -17.66
CA LEU A 224 26.96 19.28 -16.69
C LEU A 224 26.03 20.37 -16.14
N SER A 225 26.49 21.62 -16.02
CA SER A 225 25.67 22.75 -15.57
C SER A 225 24.66 23.16 -16.64
N GLU A 226 25.10 23.32 -17.88
CA GLU A 226 24.21 23.59 -19.02
C GLU A 226 23.19 22.46 -19.22
N TRP A 227 23.63 21.21 -19.09
CA TRP A 227 22.75 20.05 -19.15
C TRP A 227 21.73 20.05 -18.01
N PHE A 228 22.12 20.39 -16.79
CA PHE A 228 21.20 20.47 -15.66
C PHE A 228 20.12 21.55 -15.86
N GLU A 229 20.50 22.73 -16.36
CA GLU A 229 19.53 23.79 -16.70
C GLU A 229 18.51 23.30 -17.72
N ARG A 230 18.97 22.64 -18.79
CA ARG A 230 18.07 22.01 -19.77
C ARG A 230 17.13 20.99 -19.15
N VAL A 231 17.63 20.16 -18.23
CA VAL A 231 16.81 19.16 -17.52
C VAL A 231 15.77 19.82 -16.60
N GLN A 232 16.05 20.99 -16.05
CA GLN A 232 15.09 21.73 -15.22
C GLN A 232 13.99 22.41 -16.04
N GLU A 233 14.33 22.88 -17.24
CA GLU A 233 13.40 23.59 -18.13
C GLU A 233 12.57 22.66 -19.03
N ALA A 234 13.03 21.42 -19.22
CA ALA A 234 12.36 20.45 -20.05
C ALA A 234 11.00 20.02 -19.52
N ASP A 235 10.09 19.74 -20.45
CA ASP A 235 8.81 19.13 -20.12
C ASP A 235 9.03 17.72 -19.55
N PRO A 236 8.19 17.23 -18.62
CA PRO A 236 8.36 15.90 -18.02
C PRO A 236 8.28 14.72 -19.00
N GLU A 237 7.86 14.96 -20.24
CA GLU A 237 7.78 14.00 -21.33
C GLU A 237 8.97 14.09 -22.31
N GLU A 238 9.82 15.11 -22.19
CA GLU A 238 11.01 15.28 -23.01
C GLU A 238 12.17 14.45 -22.44
N GLU A 239 12.60 13.43 -23.19
CA GLU A 239 13.72 12.59 -22.79
C GLU A 239 15.06 13.30 -23.05
N ILE A 240 15.65 13.86 -22.00
CA ILE A 240 17.04 14.36 -22.06
C ILE A 240 18.00 13.22 -21.72
N PRO A 241 18.87 12.80 -22.66
CA PRO A 241 19.81 11.73 -22.40
C PRO A 241 20.88 12.17 -21.38
N PRO A 242 21.46 11.22 -20.61
CA PRO A 242 22.64 11.49 -19.80
C PRO A 242 23.80 11.96 -20.69
N LEU A 243 24.64 12.88 -20.20
CA LEU A 243 25.89 13.20 -20.90
C LEU A 243 26.88 12.05 -20.73
N GLU A 244 27.49 11.63 -21.83
CA GLU A 244 28.63 10.72 -21.80
C GLU A 244 29.83 11.42 -21.16
N ILE A 245 30.46 10.76 -20.19
CA ILE A 245 31.66 11.25 -19.51
C ILE A 245 32.73 10.20 -19.71
N ASP A 246 33.74 10.55 -20.50
CA ASP A 246 34.93 9.74 -20.78
C ASP A 246 36.05 9.96 -19.76
#